data_AF-A0A968QH21-F1
#
_entry.id   AF-A0A968QH21-F1
#
_cell.length_a   1.000
_cell.length_b   1.000
_cell.length_c   1.000
_cell.angle_alpha   90.00
_cell.angle_beta   90.00
_cell.angle_gamma   90.00
#
_symmetry.space_group_name_H-M   'P 1'
#
loop_
_entity.id
_entity.type
_entity.pdbx_description
1 polymer ?
#
loop_
_entity_poly.entity_id
_entity_poly.type
_entity_poly.pdbx_seq_one_letter_code
_entity_poly.pdbx_strand_id
1 'polypeptide(L)'
;MRIPLDYYRILSVPVKANAAQLEQAYNDRLLQQPRREYSEAAVTARQQLIQYSYQVLSAPEQRANYDAQFLLNMQPLAAPELLEDSESTTKSATVPTAEGDETEVTDSEVIQEVIQEVIEEITPEGSTAPPANPTIDIAANQIVGALLILHELGEYETVLRLGIDDFNSREAQQRSRSEDELVLDTTQEDLILVLTLAYLELGREQWHRREYESAALSGQLGIDLLQQKSLFPHIQEELEQDLAKLRPYRVLALISQNPAKSPARAEGFKLLQSMLIQRQGIEGKGEDRSGLNFDQFLCFVQQLRTYLTSAEQQQLFDNESQGKSAIANYLAVYALLGRGFSLKQPELVLRAQRKLDYLSENRMLAGNSPLWL
;
A
#
# COMPACT_ATOMS: atom_id res chain seq x y z
N MET A 1 23.77 3.69 -16.74
CA MET A 1 22.87 4.58 -15.96
C MET A 1 23.37 4.65 -14.54
N ARG A 2 23.01 5.68 -13.78
CA ARG A 2 23.36 5.80 -12.36
C ARG A 2 22.23 5.33 -11.46
N ILE A 3 22.56 4.57 -10.42
CA ILE A 3 21.61 4.05 -9.42
C ILE A 3 22.14 4.38 -8.01
N PRO A 4 21.29 4.75 -7.05
CA PRO A 4 21.64 5.01 -5.65
C PRO A 4 22.00 3.71 -4.90
N LEU A 5 23.12 3.11 -5.30
CA LEU A 5 23.76 1.94 -4.71
C LEU A 5 25.24 2.20 -4.52
N ASP A 6 25.87 1.38 -3.69
CA ASP A 6 27.32 1.36 -3.48
C ASP A 6 27.82 -0.08 -3.32
N TYR A 7 29.11 -0.32 -3.61
CA TYR A 7 29.67 -1.67 -3.58
C TYR A 7 29.63 -2.34 -2.20
N TYR A 8 29.68 -1.56 -1.11
CA TYR A 8 29.57 -2.10 0.25
C TYR A 8 28.15 -2.58 0.53
N ARG A 9 27.14 -1.81 0.13
CA ARG A 9 25.72 -2.18 0.24
C ARG A 9 25.36 -3.39 -0.64
N ILE A 10 25.90 -3.47 -1.86
CA ILE A 10 25.70 -4.65 -2.74
C ILE A 10 26.18 -5.95 -2.08
N LEU A 11 27.30 -5.89 -1.35
CA LEU A 11 27.85 -7.01 -0.59
C LEU A 11 27.29 -7.12 0.83
N SER A 12 26.44 -6.18 1.26
CA SER A 12 25.89 -6.12 2.63
C SER A 12 26.95 -6.08 3.73
N VAL A 13 28.05 -5.35 3.50
CA VAL A 13 29.14 -5.19 4.46
C VAL A 13 29.33 -3.72 4.87
N PRO A 14 29.84 -3.42 6.07
CA PRO A 14 30.22 -2.05 6.43
C PRO A 14 31.48 -1.60 5.67
N VAL A 15 31.64 -0.29 5.47
CA VAL A 15 32.81 0.33 4.80
C VAL A 15 34.15 -0.10 5.43
N LYS A 16 34.16 -0.42 6.73
CA LYS A 16 35.34 -0.86 7.48
C LYS A 16 35.64 -2.36 7.35
N ALA A 17 34.91 -3.12 6.54
CA ALA A 17 35.06 -4.57 6.42
C ALA A 17 36.47 -4.97 5.96
N ASN A 18 37.04 -6.00 6.58
CA ASN A 18 38.34 -6.55 6.18
C ASN A 18 38.21 -7.55 5.01
N ALA A 19 39.33 -8.03 4.47
CA ALA A 19 39.34 -8.93 3.32
C ALA A 19 38.56 -10.24 3.57
N ALA A 20 38.71 -10.84 4.75
CA ALA A 20 38.00 -12.07 5.10
C ALA A 20 36.48 -11.86 5.19
N GLN A 21 36.04 -10.72 5.73
CA GLN A 21 34.62 -10.35 5.79
C GLN A 21 34.06 -10.09 4.39
N LEU A 22 34.82 -9.46 3.50
CA LEU A 22 34.42 -9.24 2.11
C LEU A 22 34.25 -10.57 1.36
N GLU A 23 35.21 -11.48 1.50
CA GLU A 23 35.15 -12.81 0.87
C GLU A 23 33.98 -13.64 1.41
N GLN A 24 33.78 -13.65 2.73
CA GLN A 24 32.65 -14.34 3.34
C GLN A 24 31.32 -13.78 2.83
N ALA A 25 31.13 -12.45 2.88
CA ALA A 25 29.90 -11.82 2.44
C ALA A 25 29.64 -12.03 0.94
N TYR A 26 30.67 -12.00 0.10
CA TYR A 26 30.55 -12.33 -1.32
C TYR A 26 30.01 -13.75 -1.53
N ASN A 27 30.57 -14.74 -0.84
CA ASN A 27 30.11 -16.13 -0.93
C ASN A 27 28.67 -16.28 -0.42
N ASP A 28 28.33 -15.64 0.70
CA ASP A 28 26.98 -15.66 1.27
C ASP A 28 25.95 -15.03 0.31
N ARG A 29 26.29 -13.91 -0.32
CA ARG A 29 25.43 -13.22 -1.32
C ARG A 29 25.21 -14.05 -2.58
N LEU A 30 26.17 -14.88 -2.98
CA LEU A 30 26.02 -15.83 -4.10
C LEU A 30 25.16 -17.04 -3.74
N LEU A 31 25.17 -17.49 -2.48
CA LEU A 31 24.30 -18.57 -2.00
C LEU A 31 22.84 -18.14 -1.87
N GLN A 32 22.59 -16.86 -1.62
CA GLN A 32 21.25 -16.26 -1.61
C GLN A 32 20.65 -16.26 -3.02
N GLN A 33 19.71 -17.16 -3.27
CA GLN A 33 18.98 -17.23 -4.53
C GLN A 33 17.75 -16.30 -4.51
N PRO A 34 17.54 -15.49 -5.56
CA PRO A 34 16.29 -14.76 -5.75
C PRO A 34 15.08 -15.70 -5.86
N ARG A 35 13.87 -15.11 -5.85
CA ARG A 35 12.63 -15.84 -6.12
C ARG A 35 12.73 -16.59 -7.47
N ARG A 36 12.07 -17.75 -7.56
CA ARG A 36 12.20 -18.70 -8.69
C ARG A 36 11.57 -18.20 -9.98
N GLU A 37 10.70 -17.21 -9.85
CA GLU A 37 9.95 -16.56 -10.92
C GLU A 37 10.83 -15.64 -11.77
N TYR A 38 12.00 -15.23 -11.27
CA TYR A 38 12.96 -14.44 -12.04
C TYR A 38 13.64 -15.26 -13.12
N SER A 39 13.88 -14.62 -14.27
CA SER A 39 14.65 -15.21 -15.36
C SER A 39 16.12 -15.44 -14.99
N GLU A 40 16.78 -16.36 -15.71
CA GLU A 40 18.22 -16.55 -15.57
C GLU A 40 19.02 -15.28 -15.90
N ALA A 41 18.50 -14.43 -16.79
CA ALA A 41 19.13 -13.16 -17.15
C ALA A 41 19.13 -12.18 -15.97
N ALA A 42 18.01 -12.05 -15.26
CA ALA A 42 17.90 -11.24 -14.04
C ALA A 42 18.85 -11.74 -12.94
N VAL A 43 18.87 -13.05 -12.72
CA VAL A 43 19.76 -13.69 -11.73
C VAL A 43 21.22 -13.47 -12.09
N THR A 44 21.58 -13.61 -13.36
CA THR A 44 22.94 -13.38 -13.86
C THR A 44 23.35 -11.92 -13.72
N ALA A 45 22.47 -10.97 -14.06
CA ALA A 45 22.71 -9.54 -13.88
C ALA A 45 23.00 -9.19 -12.41
N ARG A 46 22.22 -9.73 -11.47
CA ARG A 46 22.47 -9.59 -10.03
C ARG A 46 23.84 -10.15 -9.63
N GLN A 47 24.18 -11.36 -10.09
CA GLN A 47 25.47 -12.00 -9.79
C GLN A 47 26.65 -11.18 -10.33
N GLN A 48 26.54 -10.63 -11.54
CA GLN A 48 27.57 -9.78 -12.13
C GLN A 48 27.84 -8.54 -11.28
N LEU A 49 26.80 -7.89 -10.76
CA LEU A 49 26.95 -6.72 -9.88
C LEU A 49 27.64 -7.09 -8.56
N ILE A 50 27.28 -8.24 -7.96
CA ILE A 50 27.93 -8.75 -6.74
C ILE A 50 29.40 -9.08 -7.00
N GLN A 51 29.70 -9.78 -8.09
CA GLN A 51 31.06 -10.16 -8.46
C GLN A 51 31.93 -8.93 -8.74
N TYR A 52 31.39 -7.96 -9.50
CA TYR A 52 32.11 -6.73 -9.80
C TYR A 52 32.39 -5.90 -8.53
N SER A 53 31.40 -5.80 -7.64
CA SER A 53 31.57 -5.13 -6.34
C SER A 53 32.69 -5.77 -5.51
N TYR A 54 32.74 -7.12 -5.47
CA TYR A 54 33.82 -7.83 -4.78
C TYR A 54 35.19 -7.62 -5.44
N GLN A 55 35.27 -7.62 -6.77
CA GLN A 55 36.53 -7.36 -7.49
C GLN A 55 37.10 -5.98 -7.15
N VAL A 56 36.25 -4.95 -7.14
CA VAL A 56 36.67 -3.58 -6.79
C VAL A 56 37.12 -3.48 -5.33
N LEU A 57 36.39 -4.08 -4.39
CA LEU A 57 36.69 -3.96 -2.96
C LEU A 57 37.80 -4.90 -2.47
N SER A 58 38.09 -5.99 -3.18
CA SER A 58 39.17 -6.94 -2.82
C SER A 58 40.55 -6.45 -3.27
N ALA A 59 40.63 -5.62 -4.31
CA ALA A 59 41.88 -5.04 -4.79
C ALA A 59 42.22 -3.76 -4.00
N PRO A 60 43.37 -3.69 -3.28
CA PRO A 60 43.68 -2.56 -2.39
C PRO A 60 43.69 -1.19 -3.08
N GLU A 61 44.27 -1.10 -4.28
CA GLU A 61 44.33 0.14 -5.05
C GLU A 61 42.95 0.57 -5.56
N GLN A 62 42.14 -0.37 -6.04
CA GLN A 62 40.79 -0.08 -6.54
C GLN A 62 39.86 0.33 -5.39
N ARG A 63 39.94 -0.36 -4.25
CA ARG A 63 39.22 -0.01 -3.03
C ARG A 63 39.61 1.38 -2.53
N ALA A 64 40.90 1.71 -2.47
CA ALA A 64 41.36 3.03 -2.05
C ALA A 64 40.84 4.16 -2.96
N ASN A 65 40.87 3.94 -4.28
CA ASN A 65 40.33 4.89 -5.25
C ASN A 65 38.81 5.05 -5.10
N TYR A 66 38.10 3.94 -4.91
CA TYR A 66 36.66 3.95 -4.68
C TYR A 66 36.30 4.66 -3.36
N ASP A 67 37.00 4.35 -2.27
CA ASP A 67 36.80 4.98 -0.96
C ASP A 67 37.02 6.49 -1.00
N ALA A 68 38.01 6.96 -1.77
CA ALA A 68 38.23 8.39 -1.98
C ALA A 68 37.05 9.07 -2.69
N GLN A 69 36.48 8.45 -3.73
CA GLN A 69 35.29 8.96 -4.43
C GLN A 69 34.03 8.87 -3.56
N PHE A 70 33.87 7.78 -2.82
CA PHE A 70 32.77 7.55 -1.89
C PHE A 70 32.73 8.64 -0.81
N LEU A 71 33.88 8.99 -0.22
CA LEU A 71 33.97 10.04 0.78
C LEU A 71 33.66 11.44 0.21
N LEU A 72 34.08 11.74 -1.02
CA LEU A 72 33.75 12.99 -1.70
C LEU A 72 32.24 13.13 -1.93
N ASN A 73 31.59 12.05 -2.35
CA ASN A 73 30.14 12.04 -2.60
C ASN A 73 29.32 12.19 -1.30
N MET A 74 29.84 11.74 -0.16
CA MET A 74 29.16 11.84 1.14
C MET A 74 29.32 13.21 1.83
N GLN A 75 30.09 14.15 1.24
CA GLN A 75 30.20 15.51 1.79
C GLN A 75 28.92 16.29 1.48
N PRO A 76 28.21 16.83 2.49
CA PRO A 76 27.06 17.69 2.23
C PRO A 76 27.53 18.91 1.42
N LEU A 77 26.86 19.20 0.31
CA LEU A 77 27.08 20.46 -0.41
C LEU A 77 26.76 21.59 0.57
N ALA A 78 27.77 22.39 0.92
CA ALA A 78 27.53 23.67 1.59
C ALA A 78 26.70 24.53 0.63
N ALA A 79 25.46 24.82 1.02
CA ALA A 79 24.62 25.73 0.26
C ALA A 79 25.34 27.09 0.16
N PRO A 80 25.46 27.69 -1.04
CA PRO A 80 25.95 29.05 -1.13
C PRO A 80 24.95 29.96 -0.42
N GLU A 81 25.41 30.65 0.63
CA GLU A 81 24.66 31.70 1.32
C GLU A 81 24.22 32.76 0.29
N LEU A 82 22.96 32.70 -0.14
CA LEU A 82 22.36 33.75 -0.94
C LEU A 82 21.73 34.76 0.02
N LEU A 83 22.33 35.95 -0.05
CA LEU A 83 22.02 37.17 0.68
C LEU A 83 20.51 37.47 0.66
N GLU A 84 19.96 37.71 1.85
CA GLU A 84 18.65 38.32 2.04
C GLU A 84 18.64 39.72 1.41
N ASP A 85 17.70 39.98 0.51
CA ASP A 85 17.25 41.34 0.24
C ASP A 85 15.73 41.40 0.21
N SER A 86 15.28 42.52 0.77
CA SER A 86 14.01 42.83 1.39
C SER A 86 12.85 43.24 0.45
N GLU A 87 11.65 43.11 1.01
CA GLU A 87 10.49 44.00 0.89
C GLU A 87 9.50 43.91 -0.29
N SER A 88 8.30 43.42 0.08
CA SER A 88 6.97 44.03 -0.11
C SER A 88 6.40 44.26 -1.53
N THR A 89 5.24 43.67 -1.82
CA THR A 89 3.97 44.42 -1.86
C THR A 89 2.76 43.50 -2.03
N THR A 90 1.76 43.75 -1.18
CA THR A 90 0.38 43.28 -1.28
C THR A 90 -0.33 43.90 -2.49
N LYS A 91 -1.21 43.12 -3.14
CA LYS A 91 -2.53 43.59 -3.58
C LYS A 91 -3.50 42.47 -3.93
N SER A 92 -4.64 42.54 -3.25
CA SER A 92 -5.91 41.85 -3.47
C SER A 92 -6.46 42.09 -4.88
N ALA A 93 -7.11 41.08 -5.50
CA ALA A 93 -8.57 41.07 -5.66
C ALA A 93 -9.09 39.99 -6.62
N THR A 94 -10.30 39.52 -6.31
CA THR A 94 -11.39 39.07 -7.19
C THR A 94 -11.40 37.65 -7.76
N VAL A 95 -12.31 36.86 -7.18
CA VAL A 95 -13.09 35.80 -7.81
C VAL A 95 -13.95 36.36 -8.95
N PRO A 96 -14.13 35.61 -10.04
CA PRO A 96 -15.44 35.54 -10.67
C PRO A 96 -15.92 34.09 -10.85
N THR A 97 -17.24 33.98 -11.02
CA THR A 97 -18.05 32.78 -10.91
C THR A 97 -18.50 32.29 -12.29
N ALA A 98 -18.41 30.96 -12.49
CA ALA A 98 -19.24 30.05 -13.29
C ALA A 98 -19.30 30.10 -14.84
N GLU A 99 -19.66 28.91 -15.35
CA GLU A 99 -19.93 28.48 -16.73
C GLU A 99 -18.64 28.20 -17.54
N GLY A 100 -18.31 26.99 -18.00
CA GLY A 100 -19.08 25.80 -18.33
C GLY A 100 -18.60 25.37 -19.72
N ASP A 101 -17.69 24.38 -19.80
CA ASP A 101 -17.51 23.61 -21.02
C ASP A 101 -16.97 22.22 -20.68
N GLU A 102 -17.65 21.21 -21.20
CA GLU A 102 -17.39 19.79 -20.97
C GLU A 102 -16.30 19.36 -21.95
N THR A 103 -15.11 19.04 -21.44
CA THR A 103 -14.12 18.25 -22.17
C THR A 103 -13.83 16.98 -21.39
N GLU A 104 -14.13 15.84 -22.01
CA GLU A 104 -13.85 14.48 -21.52
C GLU A 104 -12.36 14.34 -21.21
N VAL A 105 -12.03 14.39 -19.92
CA VAL A 105 -10.73 14.00 -19.39
C VAL A 105 -10.82 12.50 -19.09
N THR A 106 -10.04 11.70 -19.81
CA THR A 106 -9.99 10.25 -19.62
C THR A 106 -9.43 9.90 -18.24
N ASP A 107 -9.96 8.86 -17.61
CA ASP A 107 -9.66 8.39 -16.24
C ASP A 107 -8.17 8.17 -15.90
N SER A 108 -7.24 8.26 -16.87
CA SER A 108 -5.79 8.14 -16.64
C SER A 108 -5.09 9.44 -16.20
N GLU A 109 -5.59 10.62 -16.56
CA GLU A 109 -4.93 11.89 -16.20
C GLU A 109 -5.22 12.29 -14.73
N VAL A 110 -6.41 11.97 -14.23
CA VAL A 110 -6.79 12.17 -12.82
C VAL A 110 -5.94 11.33 -11.87
N ILE A 111 -5.51 10.14 -12.32
CA ILE A 111 -4.66 9.25 -11.51
C ILE A 111 -3.23 9.82 -11.39
N GLN A 112 -2.70 10.48 -12.43
CA GLN A 112 -1.37 11.09 -12.37
C GLN A 112 -1.31 12.32 -11.46
N GLU A 113 -2.34 13.17 -11.47
CA GLU A 113 -2.39 14.33 -10.57
C GLU A 113 -2.53 13.92 -9.10
N VAL A 114 -3.34 12.89 -8.81
CA VAL A 114 -3.48 12.35 -7.44
C VAL A 114 -2.19 11.68 -6.96
N ILE A 115 -1.46 10.99 -7.85
CA ILE A 115 -0.15 10.42 -7.52
C ILE A 115 0.86 11.52 -7.21
N GLN A 116 0.84 12.63 -7.96
CA GLN A 116 1.78 13.74 -7.76
C GLN A 116 1.51 14.51 -6.45
N GLU A 117 0.24 14.79 -6.11
CA GLU A 117 -0.13 15.46 -4.85
C GLU A 117 0.20 14.62 -3.61
N VAL A 118 0.03 13.30 -3.68
CA VAL A 118 0.36 12.40 -2.57
C VAL A 118 1.88 12.26 -2.38
N ILE A 119 2.68 12.41 -3.44
CA ILE A 119 4.15 12.38 -3.34
C ILE A 119 4.70 13.64 -2.67
N GLU A 120 4.07 14.81 -2.86
CA GLU A 120 4.53 16.07 -2.25
C GLU A 120 4.17 16.18 -0.76
N GLU A 121 3.05 15.60 -0.30
CA GLU A 121 2.61 15.64 1.10
C GLU A 121 3.45 14.77 2.07
N ILE A 122 4.39 13.96 1.57
CA ILE A 122 5.22 13.03 2.39
C ILE A 122 6.57 13.67 2.82
N THR A 123 6.87 14.90 2.43
CA THR A 123 8.12 15.56 2.87
C THR A 123 7.94 16.28 4.22
N PRO A 124 8.67 15.90 5.28
CA PRO A 124 8.64 16.67 6.51
C PRO A 124 9.30 18.02 6.26
N GLU A 125 8.56 19.10 6.52
CA GLU A 125 9.10 20.46 6.60
C GLU A 125 10.16 20.51 7.72
N GLY A 126 11.42 20.44 7.31
CA GLY A 126 12.56 20.45 8.22
C GLY A 126 13.86 20.24 7.46
N SER A 127 14.46 21.33 7.00
CA SER A 127 15.73 21.38 6.29
C SER A 127 16.84 20.58 7.01
N THR A 128 17.14 19.40 6.46
CA THR A 128 18.50 18.87 6.32
C THR A 128 18.54 18.20 4.95
N ALA A 129 19.36 18.72 4.03
CA ALA A 129 19.58 18.03 2.75
C ALA A 129 19.87 16.54 3.03
N PRO A 130 19.17 15.60 2.39
CA PRO A 130 19.43 14.18 2.61
C PRO A 130 20.92 13.92 2.32
N PRO A 131 21.60 13.06 3.11
CA PRO A 131 22.95 12.66 2.77
C PRO A 131 22.94 12.18 1.32
N ALA A 132 23.85 12.71 0.50
CA ALA A 132 23.91 12.33 -0.90
C ALA A 132 24.17 10.81 -0.98
N ASN A 133 23.15 10.07 -1.42
CA ASN A 133 23.25 8.63 -1.52
C ASN A 133 24.33 8.30 -2.56
N PRO A 134 25.35 7.49 -2.21
CA PRO A 134 26.35 7.08 -3.16
C PRO A 134 25.68 6.41 -4.36
N THR A 135 26.19 6.70 -5.56
CA THR A 135 25.68 6.14 -6.80
C THR A 135 26.76 5.37 -7.54
N ILE A 136 26.37 4.31 -8.24
CA ILE A 136 27.23 3.56 -9.16
C ILE A 136 26.68 3.60 -10.58
N ASP A 137 27.58 3.48 -11.55
CA ASP A 137 27.24 3.31 -12.96
C ASP A 137 27.02 1.82 -13.27
N ILE A 138 25.86 1.49 -13.84
CA ILE A 138 25.54 0.14 -14.31
C ILE A 138 25.19 0.13 -15.80
N ALA A 139 25.34 -1.03 -16.45
CA ALA A 139 24.86 -1.22 -17.81
C ALA A 139 23.33 -1.34 -17.84
N ALA A 140 22.69 -0.92 -18.95
CA ALA A 140 21.22 -0.91 -19.05
C ALA A 140 20.60 -2.32 -18.90
N ASN A 141 21.29 -3.36 -19.37
CA ASN A 141 20.87 -4.75 -19.21
C ASN A 141 21.02 -5.28 -17.77
N GLN A 142 21.64 -4.53 -16.86
CA GLN A 142 21.81 -4.90 -15.46
C GLN A 142 20.74 -4.29 -14.53
N ILE A 143 19.81 -3.50 -15.07
CA ILE A 143 18.82 -2.76 -14.27
C ILE A 143 18.02 -3.66 -13.34
N VAL A 144 17.48 -4.76 -13.86
CA VAL A 144 16.72 -5.72 -13.07
C VAL A 144 17.59 -6.27 -11.93
N GLY A 145 18.83 -6.68 -12.22
CA GLY A 145 19.77 -7.14 -11.20
C GLY A 145 20.04 -6.11 -10.09
N ALA A 146 20.09 -4.81 -10.42
CA ALA A 146 20.23 -3.75 -9.44
C ALA A 146 18.95 -3.53 -8.62
N LEU A 147 17.77 -3.60 -9.25
CA LEU A 147 16.48 -3.54 -8.57
C LEU A 147 16.28 -4.71 -7.60
N LEU A 148 16.74 -5.92 -7.95
CA LEU A 148 16.75 -7.08 -7.05
C LEU A 148 17.58 -6.80 -5.80
N ILE A 149 18.77 -6.19 -5.96
CA ILE A 149 19.63 -5.85 -4.81
C ILE A 149 18.94 -4.79 -3.94
N LEU A 150 18.36 -3.75 -4.53
CA LEU A 150 17.62 -2.72 -3.77
C LEU A 150 16.42 -3.32 -3.02
N HIS A 151 15.69 -4.24 -3.65
CA HIS A 151 14.60 -4.96 -3.01
C HIS A 151 15.08 -5.79 -1.81
N GLU A 152 16.20 -6.50 -1.94
CA GLU A 152 16.81 -7.28 -0.85
C GLU A 152 17.32 -6.40 0.31
N LEU A 153 17.64 -5.14 0.02
CA LEU A 153 18.02 -4.14 1.01
C LEU A 153 16.80 -3.44 1.65
N GLY A 154 15.58 -3.77 1.24
CA GLY A 154 14.35 -3.17 1.75
C GLY A 154 14.03 -1.78 1.17
N GLU A 155 14.70 -1.36 0.09
CA GLU A 155 14.49 -0.03 -0.50
C GLU A 155 13.38 -0.03 -1.56
N TYR A 156 12.18 -0.47 -1.17
CA TYR A 156 11.06 -0.70 -2.07
C TYR A 156 10.62 0.56 -2.83
N GLU A 157 10.57 1.72 -2.18
CA GLU A 157 10.23 2.99 -2.84
C GLU A 157 11.24 3.37 -3.95
N THR A 158 12.53 3.13 -3.71
CA THR A 158 13.57 3.36 -4.71
C THR A 158 13.45 2.37 -5.87
N VAL A 159 13.11 1.11 -5.59
CA VAL A 159 12.81 0.11 -6.61
C VAL A 159 11.65 0.55 -7.48
N LEU A 160 10.55 1.02 -6.87
CA LEU A 160 9.38 1.50 -7.59
C LEU A 160 9.72 2.70 -8.47
N ARG A 161 10.36 3.73 -7.92
CA ARG A 161 10.73 4.93 -8.68
C ARG A 161 11.56 4.59 -9.92
N LEU A 162 12.67 3.86 -9.74
CA LEU A 162 13.58 3.52 -10.83
C LEU A 162 12.98 2.51 -11.81
N GLY A 163 12.24 1.53 -11.29
CA GLY A 163 11.65 0.47 -12.09
C GLY A 163 10.47 0.97 -12.94
N ILE A 164 9.64 1.88 -12.41
CA ILE A 164 8.53 2.49 -13.17
C ILE A 164 9.08 3.37 -14.30
N ASP A 165 10.14 4.14 -14.05
CA ASP A 165 10.78 4.95 -15.10
C ASP A 165 11.32 4.09 -16.25
N ASP A 166 12.01 2.98 -15.94
CA ASP A 166 12.50 2.04 -16.95
C ASP A 166 11.36 1.29 -17.65
N PHE A 167 10.31 0.92 -16.92
CA PHE A 167 9.13 0.24 -17.45
C PHE A 167 8.39 1.12 -18.46
N ASN A 168 8.08 2.36 -18.08
CA ASN A 168 7.40 3.33 -18.92
C ASN A 168 8.22 3.66 -20.18
N SER A 169 9.54 3.79 -20.03
CA SER A 169 10.45 4.03 -21.14
C SER A 169 10.41 2.89 -22.17
N ARG A 170 10.33 1.62 -21.72
CA ARG A 170 10.23 0.45 -22.59
C ARG A 170 8.86 0.30 -23.23
N GLU A 171 7.79 0.51 -22.48
CA GLU A 171 6.41 0.52 -23.03
C GLU A 171 6.27 1.56 -24.14
N ALA A 172 6.81 2.77 -23.97
CA ALA A 172 6.81 3.80 -25.00
C ALA A 172 7.59 3.38 -26.27
N GLN A 173 8.74 2.72 -26.10
CA GLN A 173 9.53 2.20 -27.23
C GLN A 173 8.82 1.06 -27.96
N GLN A 174 8.10 0.19 -27.24
CA GLN A 174 7.33 -0.92 -27.82
C GLN A 174 6.11 -0.44 -28.60
N ARG A 175 5.38 0.56 -28.10
CA ARG A 175 4.26 1.18 -28.85
C ARG A 175 4.69 1.82 -30.17
N SER A 176 5.99 2.11 -30.31
CA SER A 176 6.58 2.65 -31.53
C SER A 176 6.96 1.56 -32.55
N ARG A 177 6.93 0.26 -32.16
CA ARG A 177 7.19 -0.89 -33.04
C ARG A 177 5.86 -1.51 -33.50
N SER A 178 5.84 -1.99 -34.75
CA SER A 178 4.66 -2.54 -35.43
C SER A 178 3.97 -3.67 -34.66
N GLU A 179 2.63 -3.70 -34.73
CA GLU A 179 1.67 -4.49 -33.93
C GLU A 179 1.82 -6.03 -33.97
N ASP A 180 2.68 -6.59 -34.83
CA ASP A 180 2.71 -8.04 -35.12
C ASP A 180 3.52 -8.91 -34.13
N GLU A 181 4.24 -8.33 -33.15
CA GLU A 181 5.01 -9.07 -32.15
C GLU A 181 4.87 -8.47 -30.73
N LEU A 182 3.64 -8.45 -30.20
CA LEU A 182 3.34 -8.05 -28.81
C LEU A 182 3.71 -9.15 -27.79
N VAL A 183 4.90 -9.75 -27.91
CA VAL A 183 5.43 -10.66 -26.91
C VAL A 183 6.22 -9.81 -25.90
N LEU A 184 5.87 -9.92 -24.61
CA LEU A 184 6.66 -9.31 -23.55
C LEU A 184 8.09 -9.86 -23.62
N ASP A 185 9.07 -8.96 -23.64
CA ASP A 185 10.45 -9.40 -23.43
C ASP A 185 10.58 -9.91 -21.98
N THR A 186 11.37 -10.98 -21.81
CA THR A 186 11.77 -11.55 -20.52
C THR A 186 12.19 -10.48 -19.51
N THR A 187 12.92 -9.46 -19.96
CA THR A 187 13.35 -8.36 -19.10
C THR A 187 12.20 -7.49 -18.56
N GLN A 188 11.06 -7.45 -19.27
CA GLN A 188 9.87 -6.73 -18.87
C GLN A 188 9.00 -7.55 -17.92
N GLU A 189 8.95 -8.87 -18.11
CA GLU A 189 8.34 -9.78 -17.14
C GLU A 189 9.06 -9.70 -15.78
N ASP A 190 10.40 -9.71 -15.78
CA ASP A 190 11.19 -9.54 -14.55
C ASP A 190 11.01 -8.15 -13.91
N LEU A 191 10.81 -7.12 -14.73
CA LEU A 191 10.57 -5.75 -14.25
C LEU A 191 9.20 -5.64 -13.57
N ILE A 192 8.17 -6.23 -14.18
CA ILE A 192 6.85 -6.36 -13.56
C ILE A 192 6.98 -7.14 -12.25
N LEU A 193 7.70 -8.26 -12.25
CA LEU A 193 7.90 -9.07 -11.06
C LEU A 193 8.55 -8.29 -9.91
N VAL A 194 9.66 -7.57 -10.15
CA VAL A 194 10.34 -6.79 -9.09
C VAL A 194 9.50 -5.61 -8.61
N LEU A 195 8.73 -4.96 -9.49
CA LEU A 195 7.81 -3.88 -9.10
C LEU A 195 6.66 -4.40 -8.25
N THR A 196 6.03 -5.51 -8.66
CA THR A 196 4.94 -6.13 -7.90
C THR A 196 5.41 -6.61 -6.52
N LEU A 197 6.59 -7.21 -6.44
CA LEU A 197 7.17 -7.63 -5.16
C LEU A 197 7.52 -6.43 -4.27
N ALA A 198 8.01 -5.33 -4.86
CA ALA A 198 8.23 -4.09 -4.12
C ALA A 198 6.92 -3.49 -3.59
N TYR A 199 5.84 -3.48 -4.38
CA TYR A 199 4.50 -3.07 -3.90
C TYR A 199 3.98 -3.97 -2.78
N LEU A 200 4.17 -5.29 -2.89
CA LEU A 200 3.79 -6.26 -1.86
C LEU A 200 4.49 -5.96 -0.53
N GLU A 201 5.82 -5.85 -0.53
CA GLU A 201 6.57 -5.63 0.70
C GLU A 201 6.38 -4.20 1.24
N LEU A 202 6.28 -3.18 0.38
CA LEU A 202 5.94 -1.81 0.78
C LEU A 202 4.57 -1.74 1.47
N GLY A 203 3.56 -2.42 0.91
CA GLY A 203 2.23 -2.50 1.52
C GLY A 203 2.25 -3.16 2.90
N ARG A 204 3.10 -4.19 3.09
CA ARG A 204 3.30 -4.83 4.40
C ARG A 204 4.00 -3.91 5.39
N GLU A 205 5.02 -3.17 4.98
CA GLU A 205 5.68 -2.18 5.82
C GLU A 205 4.71 -1.07 6.28
N GLN A 206 3.94 -0.51 5.33
CA GLN A 206 2.92 0.50 5.62
C GLN A 206 1.85 -0.03 6.57
N TRP A 207 1.44 -1.29 6.41
CA TRP A 207 0.54 -1.95 7.35
C TRP A 207 1.16 -2.02 8.76
N HIS A 208 2.43 -2.41 8.90
CA HIS A 208 3.11 -2.42 10.20
C HIS A 208 3.20 -1.02 10.83
N ARG A 209 3.31 0.04 10.02
CA ARG A 209 3.28 1.45 10.45
C ARG A 209 1.87 1.99 10.73
N ARG A 210 0.81 1.20 10.48
CA ARG A 210 -0.62 1.55 10.62
C ARG A 210 -1.12 2.56 9.57
N GLU A 211 -0.41 2.68 8.47
CA GLU A 211 -0.78 3.49 7.31
C GLU A 211 -1.68 2.65 6.38
N TYR A 212 -2.89 2.31 6.85
CA TYR A 212 -3.71 1.28 6.21
C TYR A 212 -4.22 1.66 4.82
N GLU A 213 -4.45 2.95 4.55
CA GLU A 213 -4.87 3.42 3.23
C GLU A 213 -3.71 3.35 2.23
N SER A 214 -2.52 3.82 2.61
CA SER A 214 -1.30 3.68 1.81
C SER A 214 -1.00 2.22 1.51
N ALA A 215 -1.12 1.34 2.51
CA ALA A 215 -0.93 -0.10 2.35
C ALA A 215 -1.90 -0.71 1.33
N ALA A 216 -3.18 -0.29 1.34
CA ALA A 216 -4.15 -0.76 0.37
C ALA A 216 -3.88 -0.23 -1.04
N LEU A 217 -3.46 1.03 -1.16
CA LEU A 217 -3.10 1.62 -2.44
C LEU A 217 -1.91 0.87 -3.06
N SER A 218 -0.83 0.66 -2.31
CA SER A 218 0.33 -0.11 -2.74
C SER A 218 -0.07 -1.52 -3.22
N GLY A 219 -0.89 -2.22 -2.44
CA GLY A 219 -1.37 -3.55 -2.82
C GLY A 219 -2.23 -3.55 -4.08
N GLN A 220 -3.11 -2.56 -4.25
CA GLN A 220 -3.96 -2.42 -5.44
C GLN A 220 -3.13 -2.12 -6.69
N LEU A 221 -2.15 -1.22 -6.60
CA LEU A 221 -1.24 -0.92 -7.72
C LEU A 221 -0.46 -2.17 -8.16
N GLY A 222 -0.02 -3.01 -7.21
CA GLY A 222 0.60 -4.30 -7.52
C GLY A 222 -0.34 -5.26 -8.27
N ILE A 223 -1.62 -5.32 -7.89
CA ILE A 223 -2.62 -6.15 -8.58
C ILE A 223 -2.90 -5.62 -9.99
N ASP A 224 -3.10 -4.31 -10.12
CA ASP A 224 -3.40 -3.68 -11.42
C ASP A 224 -2.27 -3.92 -12.43
N LEU A 225 -1.01 -3.85 -11.97
CA LEU A 225 0.16 -4.15 -12.79
C LEU A 225 0.18 -5.61 -13.29
N LEU A 226 -0.20 -6.58 -12.45
CA LEU A 226 -0.29 -7.99 -12.85
C LEU A 226 -1.48 -8.26 -13.79
N GLN A 227 -2.64 -7.64 -13.54
CA GLN A 227 -3.85 -7.87 -14.32
C GLN A 227 -3.71 -7.40 -15.77
N GLN A 228 -3.04 -6.27 -16.01
CA GLN A 228 -2.82 -5.75 -17.36
C GLN A 228 -2.09 -6.73 -18.28
N LYS A 229 -1.24 -7.59 -17.71
CA LYS A 229 -0.39 -8.53 -18.47
C LYS A 229 -0.70 -10.00 -18.18
N SER A 230 -1.63 -10.30 -17.27
CA SER A 230 -2.02 -11.65 -16.85
C SER A 230 -0.83 -12.51 -16.40
N LEU A 231 0.07 -11.93 -15.60
CA LEU A 231 1.29 -12.58 -15.09
C LEU A 231 1.16 -13.00 -13.61
N PHE A 232 1.94 -14.00 -13.20
CA PHE A 232 2.16 -14.41 -11.81
C PHE A 232 0.89 -14.53 -10.93
N PRO A 233 -0.06 -15.43 -11.28
CA PRO A 233 -1.36 -15.52 -10.60
C PRO A 233 -1.25 -15.84 -9.11
N HIS A 234 -0.21 -16.55 -8.68
CA HIS A 234 0.02 -16.83 -7.26
C HIS A 234 0.42 -15.59 -6.46
N ILE A 235 1.16 -14.65 -7.06
CA ILE A 235 1.53 -13.37 -6.44
C ILE A 235 0.30 -12.46 -6.37
N GLN A 236 -0.53 -12.47 -7.42
CA GLN A 236 -1.82 -11.78 -7.40
C GLN A 236 -2.70 -12.29 -6.24
N GLU A 237 -2.80 -13.61 -6.08
CA GLU A 237 -3.56 -14.21 -4.98
C GLU A 237 -2.99 -13.81 -3.61
N GLU A 238 -1.66 -13.77 -3.46
CA GLU A 238 -0.98 -13.30 -2.24
C GLU A 238 -1.36 -11.85 -1.90
N LEU A 239 -1.30 -10.94 -2.87
CA LEU A 239 -1.72 -9.53 -2.72
C LEU A 239 -3.21 -9.41 -2.37
N GLU A 240 -4.09 -10.11 -3.07
CA GLU A 240 -5.53 -10.09 -2.81
C GLU A 240 -5.85 -10.60 -1.40
N GLN A 241 -5.16 -11.63 -0.93
CA GLN A 241 -5.30 -12.14 0.44
C GLN A 241 -4.82 -11.11 1.47
N ASP A 242 -3.70 -10.43 1.24
CA ASP A 242 -3.20 -9.41 2.16
C ASP A 242 -4.14 -8.18 2.20
N LEU A 243 -4.63 -7.72 1.05
CA LEU A 243 -5.68 -6.68 0.99
C LEU A 243 -6.94 -7.10 1.72
N ALA A 244 -7.36 -8.37 1.61
CA ALA A 244 -8.54 -8.87 2.31
C ALA A 244 -8.36 -8.84 3.83
N LYS A 245 -7.19 -9.26 4.35
CA LYS A 245 -6.84 -9.20 5.78
C LYS A 245 -6.70 -7.77 6.31
N LEU A 246 -6.34 -6.83 5.44
CA LEU A 246 -6.19 -5.41 5.76
C LEU A 246 -7.55 -4.71 5.96
N ARG A 247 -8.64 -5.21 5.35
CA ARG A 247 -9.95 -4.55 5.35
C ARG A 247 -10.50 -4.16 6.72
N PRO A 248 -10.49 -5.01 7.77
CA PRO A 248 -11.02 -4.62 9.08
C PRO A 248 -10.29 -3.40 9.66
N TYR A 249 -8.97 -3.33 9.46
CA TYR A 249 -8.15 -2.21 9.93
C TYR A 249 -8.47 -0.92 9.18
N ARG A 250 -8.62 -0.99 7.85
CA ARG A 250 -9.07 0.13 7.02
C ARG A 250 -10.44 0.64 7.43
N VAL A 251 -11.42 -0.26 7.60
CA VAL A 251 -12.76 0.13 8.07
C VAL A 251 -12.68 0.91 9.38
N LEU A 252 -11.93 0.40 10.36
CA LEU A 252 -11.76 1.08 11.64
C LEU A 252 -11.05 2.44 11.49
N ALA A 253 -9.97 2.52 10.73
CA ALA A 253 -9.23 3.77 10.54
C ALA A 253 -10.08 4.82 9.82
N LEU A 254 -10.69 4.47 8.69
CA LEU A 254 -11.55 5.35 7.90
C LEU A 254 -12.73 5.87 8.75
N ILE A 255 -13.37 5.03 9.55
CA ILE A 255 -14.52 5.42 10.36
C ILE A 255 -14.11 6.12 11.66
N SER A 256 -12.99 5.78 12.29
CA SER A 256 -12.60 6.42 13.56
C SER A 256 -11.95 7.79 13.38
N GLN A 257 -11.19 7.99 12.30
CA GLN A 257 -10.37 9.18 12.11
C GLN A 257 -11.09 10.29 11.33
N ASN A 258 -12.09 9.94 10.53
CA ASN A 258 -12.74 10.90 9.63
C ASN A 258 -14.12 11.34 10.13
N PRO A 259 -14.47 12.64 9.97
CA PRO A 259 -15.73 13.18 10.43
C PRO A 259 -16.92 12.60 9.65
N ALA A 260 -18.11 12.69 10.26
CA ALA A 260 -19.36 12.31 9.61
C ALA A 260 -19.53 13.03 8.25
N LYS A 261 -19.99 12.31 7.23
CA LYS A 261 -20.20 12.78 5.83
C LYS A 261 -18.93 13.03 5.00
N SER A 262 -17.73 12.77 5.51
CA SER A 262 -16.51 12.80 4.68
C SER A 262 -16.50 11.67 3.64
N PRO A 263 -15.86 11.87 2.47
CA PRO A 263 -15.71 10.83 1.45
C PRO A 263 -14.95 9.60 2.00
N ALA A 264 -13.87 9.82 2.75
CA ALA A 264 -13.10 8.76 3.40
C ALA A 264 -13.95 7.90 4.35
N ARG A 265 -14.80 8.52 5.18
CA ARG A 265 -15.72 7.76 6.05
C ARG A 265 -16.74 6.98 5.22
N ALA A 266 -17.26 7.55 4.13
CA ALA A 266 -18.18 6.87 3.23
C ALA A 266 -17.55 5.64 2.56
N GLU A 267 -16.27 5.72 2.18
CA GLU A 267 -15.50 4.57 1.72
C GLU A 267 -15.38 3.49 2.80
N GLY A 268 -15.10 3.87 4.05
CA GLY A 268 -15.08 2.94 5.18
C GLY A 268 -16.42 2.20 5.36
N PHE A 269 -17.54 2.88 5.16
CA PHE A 269 -18.87 2.23 5.15
C PHE A 269 -19.07 1.30 3.96
N LYS A 270 -18.66 1.72 2.75
CA LYS A 270 -18.75 0.87 1.55
C LYS A 270 -17.95 -0.42 1.73
N LEU A 271 -16.75 -0.31 2.31
CA LEU A 271 -15.90 -1.44 2.63
C LEU A 271 -16.53 -2.38 3.67
N LEU A 272 -17.08 -1.82 4.75
CA LEU A 272 -17.80 -2.58 5.76
C LEU A 272 -19.02 -3.31 5.18
N GLN A 273 -19.80 -2.65 4.33
CA GLN A 273 -20.95 -3.24 3.68
C GLN A 273 -20.55 -4.40 2.76
N SER A 274 -19.46 -4.26 2.01
CA SER A 274 -18.97 -5.35 1.15
C SER A 274 -18.55 -6.56 1.98
N MET A 275 -17.90 -6.37 3.13
CA MET A 275 -17.59 -7.44 4.08
C MET A 275 -18.86 -8.12 4.59
N LEU A 276 -19.86 -7.36 5.03
CA LEU A 276 -21.13 -7.92 5.53
C LEU A 276 -21.88 -8.70 4.45
N ILE A 277 -21.88 -8.23 3.20
CA ILE A 277 -22.52 -8.94 2.07
C ILE A 277 -21.81 -10.28 1.83
N GLN A 278 -20.48 -10.28 1.75
CA GLN A 278 -19.69 -11.49 1.52
C GLN A 278 -19.87 -12.51 2.66
N ARG A 279 -19.97 -12.04 3.90
CA ARG A 279 -20.25 -12.88 5.06
C ARG A 279 -21.70 -13.35 5.15
N GLN A 280 -22.61 -12.77 4.37
CA GLN A 280 -24.07 -12.97 4.45
C GLN A 280 -24.66 -12.47 5.79
N GLY A 281 -24.10 -11.39 6.31
CA GLY A 281 -24.48 -10.76 7.57
C GLY A 281 -23.55 -11.05 8.73
N ILE A 282 -23.94 -10.58 9.92
CA ILE A 282 -23.10 -10.67 11.13
C ILE A 282 -22.97 -12.13 11.60
N GLU A 283 -24.06 -12.88 11.54
CA GLU A 283 -24.13 -14.32 11.86
C GLU A 283 -24.02 -15.21 10.62
N GLY A 284 -23.70 -14.63 9.46
CA GLY A 284 -23.63 -15.39 8.23
C GLY A 284 -22.42 -16.32 8.20
N LYS A 285 -22.51 -17.35 7.36
CA LYS A 285 -21.46 -18.37 7.16
C LYS A 285 -20.60 -18.11 5.93
N GLY A 286 -20.78 -16.97 5.27
CA GLY A 286 -19.99 -16.58 4.12
C GLY A 286 -18.56 -16.18 4.52
N GLU A 287 -17.68 -16.09 3.53
CA GLU A 287 -16.27 -15.78 3.73
C GLU A 287 -15.92 -14.48 3.02
N ASP A 288 -15.49 -13.48 3.80
CA ASP A 288 -14.91 -12.23 3.32
C ASP A 288 -13.38 -12.30 3.30
N ARG A 289 -12.75 -13.47 3.42
CA ARG A 289 -11.27 -13.61 3.33
C ARG A 289 -10.46 -12.71 4.27
N SER A 290 -11.09 -12.03 5.25
CA SER A 290 -10.42 -11.12 6.19
C SER A 290 -9.62 -11.88 7.25
N GLY A 291 -9.77 -13.20 7.29
CA GLY A 291 -9.20 -14.07 8.32
C GLY A 291 -9.95 -14.02 9.65
N LEU A 292 -10.97 -13.16 9.78
CA LEU A 292 -11.77 -13.07 11.01
C LEU A 292 -12.76 -14.22 11.09
N ASN A 293 -12.59 -15.08 12.09
CA ASN A 293 -13.61 -16.05 12.47
C ASN A 293 -14.87 -15.34 13.03
N PHE A 294 -15.93 -16.09 13.33
CA PHE A 294 -17.19 -15.52 13.82
C PHE A 294 -17.02 -14.65 15.07
N ASP A 295 -16.33 -15.16 16.10
CA ASP A 295 -16.14 -14.45 17.38
C ASP A 295 -15.29 -13.18 17.19
N GLN A 296 -14.21 -13.28 16.40
CA GLN A 296 -13.34 -12.14 16.08
C GLN A 296 -14.07 -11.06 15.28
N PHE A 297 -14.92 -11.46 14.32
CA PHE A 297 -15.73 -10.51 13.56
C PHE A 297 -16.77 -9.82 14.45
N LEU A 298 -17.36 -10.54 15.41
CA LEU A 298 -18.27 -9.94 16.38
C LEU A 298 -17.55 -8.92 17.27
N CYS A 299 -16.35 -9.23 17.76
CA CYS A 299 -15.50 -8.28 18.49
C CYS A 299 -15.16 -7.05 17.64
N PHE A 300 -14.84 -7.24 16.36
CA PHE A 300 -14.62 -6.15 15.41
C PHE A 300 -15.85 -5.25 15.26
N VAL A 301 -17.05 -5.83 15.10
CA VAL A 301 -18.31 -5.07 15.04
C VAL A 301 -18.58 -4.32 16.34
N GLN A 302 -18.33 -4.95 17.50
CA GLN A 302 -18.49 -4.32 18.81
C GLN A 302 -17.54 -3.14 18.99
N GLN A 303 -16.28 -3.28 18.60
CA GLN A 303 -15.31 -2.18 18.61
C GLN A 303 -15.76 -1.06 17.66
N LEU A 304 -16.18 -1.39 16.44
CA LEU A 304 -16.59 -0.42 15.45
C LEU A 304 -17.75 0.46 15.94
N ARG A 305 -18.68 -0.10 16.71
CA ARG A 305 -19.84 0.63 17.26
C ARG A 305 -19.46 1.84 18.11
N THR A 306 -18.28 1.87 18.73
CA THR A 306 -17.87 3.03 19.53
C THR A 306 -17.54 4.25 18.68
N TYR A 307 -17.24 4.05 17.39
CA TYR A 307 -16.93 5.11 16.42
C TYR A 307 -18.12 5.50 15.52
N LEU A 308 -19.19 4.70 15.53
CA LEU A 308 -20.38 4.93 14.71
C LEU A 308 -21.39 5.84 15.42
N THR A 309 -21.96 6.78 14.68
CA THR A 309 -23.10 7.57 15.15
C THR A 309 -24.36 6.70 15.32
N SER A 310 -25.33 7.18 16.12
CA SER A 310 -26.59 6.45 16.29
C SER A 310 -27.36 6.25 14.98
N ALA A 311 -27.24 7.20 14.05
CA ALA A 311 -27.85 7.11 12.73
C ALA A 311 -27.19 6.04 11.86
N GLU A 312 -25.86 5.98 11.87
CA GLU A 312 -25.08 4.97 11.14
C GLU A 312 -25.29 3.56 11.72
N GLN A 313 -25.32 3.41 13.04
CA GLN A 313 -25.63 2.12 13.67
C GLN A 313 -27.04 1.63 13.30
N GLN A 314 -28.03 2.54 13.24
CA GLN A 314 -29.35 2.17 12.76
C GLN A 314 -29.30 1.72 11.30
N GLN A 315 -28.65 2.46 10.41
CA GLN A 315 -28.52 2.09 9.00
C GLN A 315 -27.84 0.72 8.81
N LEU A 316 -26.83 0.42 9.63
CA LEU A 316 -26.06 -0.81 9.54
C LEU A 316 -26.81 -2.04 10.06
N PHE A 317 -27.54 -1.90 11.17
CA PHE A 317 -28.15 -3.04 11.86
C PHE A 317 -29.66 -3.18 11.63
N ASP A 318 -30.38 -2.10 11.36
CA ASP A 318 -31.83 -2.12 11.07
C ASP A 318 -32.11 -2.14 9.56
N ASN A 319 -31.47 -3.07 8.85
CA ASN A 319 -31.72 -3.31 7.42
C ASN A 319 -32.35 -4.70 7.19
N GLU A 320 -32.98 -4.86 6.02
CA GLU A 320 -33.74 -6.07 5.69
C GLU A 320 -32.86 -7.30 5.51
N SER A 321 -31.62 -7.13 5.02
CA SER A 321 -30.68 -8.22 4.81
C SER A 321 -30.24 -8.88 6.13
N GLN A 322 -30.30 -8.15 7.24
CA GLN A 322 -30.03 -8.65 8.58
C GLN A 322 -31.28 -9.04 9.37
N GLY A 323 -32.48 -8.94 8.79
CA GLY A 323 -33.75 -9.11 9.51
C GLY A 323 -33.98 -10.47 10.16
N LYS A 324 -33.29 -11.52 9.70
CA LYS A 324 -33.35 -12.89 10.28
C LYS A 324 -32.26 -13.15 11.32
N SER A 325 -31.25 -12.29 11.44
CA SER A 325 -30.16 -12.47 12.38
C SER A 325 -30.58 -12.05 13.79
N ALA A 326 -30.32 -12.89 14.77
CA ALA A 326 -30.66 -12.60 16.17
C ALA A 326 -29.75 -11.50 16.72
N ILE A 327 -28.43 -11.64 16.53
CA ILE A 327 -27.43 -10.62 16.92
C ILE A 327 -27.70 -9.30 16.21
N ALA A 328 -27.95 -9.28 14.89
CA ALA A 328 -28.17 -8.02 14.19
C ALA A 328 -29.46 -7.31 14.66
N ASN A 329 -30.54 -8.05 14.89
CA ASN A 329 -31.75 -7.47 15.47
C ASN A 329 -31.51 -6.94 16.89
N TYR A 330 -30.71 -7.62 17.70
CA TYR A 330 -30.33 -7.14 19.03
C TYR A 330 -29.52 -5.84 18.97
N LEU A 331 -28.53 -5.77 18.06
CA LEU A 331 -27.78 -4.54 17.80
C LEU A 331 -28.66 -3.41 17.26
N ALA A 332 -29.63 -3.72 16.40
CA ALA A 332 -30.62 -2.78 15.88
C ALA A 332 -31.50 -2.21 17.00
N VAL A 333 -31.94 -3.04 17.96
CA VAL A 333 -32.71 -2.59 19.14
C VAL A 333 -31.93 -1.54 19.92
N TYR A 334 -30.63 -1.75 20.19
CA TYR A 334 -29.81 -0.74 20.86
C TYR A 334 -29.73 0.57 20.08
N ALA A 335 -29.52 0.49 18.77
CA ALA A 335 -29.45 1.69 17.93
C ALA A 335 -30.79 2.44 17.91
N LEU A 336 -31.91 1.71 17.76
CA LEU A 336 -33.26 2.26 17.74
C LEU A 336 -33.65 2.90 19.09
N LEU A 337 -33.38 2.24 20.21
CA LEU A 337 -33.67 2.77 21.54
C LEU A 337 -32.79 3.99 21.84
N GLY A 338 -31.48 3.88 21.62
CA GLY A 338 -30.54 4.96 21.86
C GLY A 338 -30.88 6.21 21.05
N ARG A 339 -31.20 6.05 19.76
CA ARG A 339 -31.63 7.14 18.89
C ARG A 339 -33.03 7.65 19.25
N GLY A 340 -33.99 6.75 19.44
CA GLY A 340 -35.38 7.07 19.76
C GLY A 340 -35.52 7.89 21.04
N PHE A 341 -34.78 7.51 22.09
CA PHE A 341 -34.74 8.27 23.32
C PHE A 341 -34.03 9.62 23.15
N SER A 342 -32.83 9.63 22.57
CA SER A 342 -32.02 10.85 22.42
C SER A 342 -32.69 11.90 21.53
N LEU A 343 -33.40 11.48 20.48
CA LEU A 343 -34.07 12.36 19.52
C LEU A 343 -35.57 12.54 19.79
N LYS A 344 -36.11 11.95 20.87
CA LYS A 344 -37.54 11.99 21.22
C LYS A 344 -38.45 11.48 20.10
N GLN A 345 -38.06 10.37 19.48
CA GLN A 345 -38.73 9.69 18.37
C GLN A 345 -39.38 8.39 18.87
N PRO A 346 -40.62 8.44 19.42
CA PRO A 346 -41.29 7.28 20.00
C PRO A 346 -41.54 6.15 18.98
N GLU A 347 -41.64 6.48 17.69
CA GLU A 347 -41.76 5.51 16.61
C GLU A 347 -40.58 4.54 16.54
N LEU A 348 -39.35 5.00 16.84
CA LEU A 348 -38.17 4.13 16.89
C LEU A 348 -38.21 3.20 18.10
N VAL A 349 -38.73 3.68 19.23
CA VAL A 349 -38.91 2.87 20.45
C VAL A 349 -39.94 1.76 20.20
N LEU A 350 -41.07 2.08 19.57
CA LEU A 350 -42.07 1.09 19.18
C LEU A 350 -41.52 0.06 18.19
N ARG A 351 -40.68 0.48 17.24
CA ARG A 351 -40.04 -0.44 16.29
C ARG A 351 -39.03 -1.36 17.00
N ALA A 352 -38.28 -0.84 17.98
CA ALA A 352 -37.39 -1.65 18.81
C ALA A 352 -38.16 -2.69 19.61
N GLN A 353 -39.32 -2.32 20.18
CA GLN A 353 -40.20 -3.25 20.89
C GLN A 353 -40.65 -4.40 19.97
N ARG A 354 -41.14 -4.11 18.75
CA ARG A 354 -41.54 -5.14 17.79
C ARG A 354 -40.40 -6.12 17.46
N LYS A 355 -39.17 -5.64 17.37
CA LYS A 355 -37.99 -6.51 17.16
C LYS A 355 -37.72 -7.40 18.37
N LEU A 356 -37.89 -6.89 19.60
CA LEU A 356 -37.77 -7.70 20.82
C LEU A 356 -38.85 -8.78 20.91
N ASP A 357 -40.09 -8.44 20.54
CA ASP A 357 -41.20 -9.40 20.51
C ASP A 357 -40.88 -10.55 19.54
N TYR A 358 -40.44 -10.22 18.30
CA TYR A 358 -39.96 -11.21 17.32
C TYR A 358 -38.83 -12.10 17.84
N LEU A 359 -37.83 -11.52 18.52
CA LEU A 359 -36.73 -12.29 19.10
C LEU A 359 -37.21 -13.23 20.21
N SER A 360 -38.19 -12.80 21.02
CA SER A 360 -38.76 -13.61 22.08
C SER A 360 -39.53 -14.82 21.54
N GLU A 361 -40.33 -14.62 20.48
CA GLU A 361 -41.10 -15.67 19.81
C GLU A 361 -40.19 -16.70 19.13
N ASN A 362 -39.16 -16.24 18.41
CA ASN A 362 -38.21 -17.14 17.75
C ASN A 362 -37.36 -17.94 18.75
N ARG A 363 -37.03 -17.36 19.91
CA ARG A 363 -36.31 -18.09 20.97
C ARG A 363 -37.16 -19.21 21.59
N MET A 364 -38.48 -19.03 21.65
CA MET A 364 -39.40 -20.08 22.09
C MET A 364 -39.51 -21.23 21.08
N LEU A 365 -39.34 -20.97 19.78
CA LEU A 365 -39.33 -21.99 18.73
C LEU A 365 -38.01 -22.77 18.63
N ALA A 366 -36.87 -22.17 19.01
CA ALA A 366 -35.55 -22.77 18.87
C ALA A 366 -35.11 -23.71 20.01
N GLY A 367 -35.88 -23.80 21.10
CA GLY A 367 -35.60 -24.68 22.24
C GLY A 367 -34.36 -24.25 23.04
N ASN A 368 -34.59 -23.81 24.28
CA ASN A 368 -33.60 -23.52 25.34
C ASN A 368 -32.13 -23.85 25.01
N SER A 369 -31.39 -22.87 24.50
CA SER A 369 -29.95 -22.78 24.69
C SER A 369 -29.66 -21.41 25.31
N PRO A 370 -29.24 -21.34 26.59
CA PRO A 370 -28.72 -20.12 27.16
C PRO A 370 -27.25 -19.99 26.71
N LEU A 371 -26.82 -18.76 26.44
CA LEU A 371 -25.44 -18.24 26.56
C LEU A 371 -25.32 -17.09 25.56
N TRP A 372 -25.62 -15.86 25.98
CA TRP A 372 -25.11 -14.59 25.40
C TRP A 372 -25.32 -13.48 26.45
N LEU A 373 -24.46 -13.47 27.46
CA LEU A 373 -23.96 -12.28 28.16
C LEU A 373 -22.45 -12.28 27.88
#